data_AF-A0A9D9L0V7-F1
#
_entry.id   AF-A0A9D9L0V7-F1
#
_cell.length_a   1.000
_cell.length_b   1.000
_cell.length_c   1.000
_cell.angle_alpha   90.00
_cell.angle_beta   90.00
_cell.angle_gamma   90.00
#
_symmetry.space_group_name_H-M   'P 1'
#
loop_
_entity.id
_entity.type
_entity.pdbx_description
1 polymer ?
#
loop_
_entity_poly.entity_id
_entity_poly.type
_entity_poly.pdbx_seq_one_letter_code
_entity_poly.pdbx_strand_id
1 'polypeptide(L)' 'VATIFAWSGALRKRGELDNTPELCAFADKLEKATIQTIEEGVMTGDLYLISKLENKKKVDSEEFLKEIGKRLDAMV' A
#
# COMPACT_ATOMS: atom_id res chain seq x y z
N VAL A 1 -5.64 4.79 0.16
CA VAL A 1 -4.21 5.18 0.11
C VAL A 1 -3.82 6.06 1.30
N ALA A 2 -4.35 7.28 1.44
CA ALA A 2 -3.96 8.21 2.51
C ALA A 2 -4.01 7.60 3.93
N THR A 3 -5.10 6.88 4.26
CA THR A 3 -5.24 6.20 5.55
C THR A 3 -4.14 5.16 5.80
N ILE A 4 -3.73 4.43 4.77
CA ILE A 4 -2.64 3.43 4.88
C ILE A 4 -1.33 4.15 5.20
N PHE A 5 -1.02 5.24 4.48
CA PHE A 5 0.20 6.02 4.67
C PHE A 5 0.24 6.73 6.04
N ALA A 6 -0.91 7.13 6.58
CA ALA A 6 -1.01 7.64 7.94
C ALA A 6 -0.60 6.56 8.98
N TRP A 7 -1.10 5.33 8.81
CA TRP A 7 -0.75 4.21 9.70
C TRP A 7 0.71 3.76 9.52
N SER A 8 1.20 3.54 8.31
CA SER A 8 2.59 3.14 8.08
C SER A 8 3.57 4.21 8.57
N GLY A 9 3.27 5.50 8.38
CA GLY A 9 4.05 6.60 8.94
C GLY A 9 4.11 6.57 10.48
N ALA A 10 2.96 6.34 11.14
CA ALA A 10 2.90 6.21 12.59
C ALA A 10 3.66 4.96 13.10
N LEU A 11 3.50 3.81 12.43
CA LEU A 11 4.19 2.57 12.76
C LEU A 11 5.71 2.70 12.60
N ARG A 12 6.17 3.28 11.48
CA ARG A 12 7.58 3.58 11.26
C ARG A 12 8.12 4.47 12.37
N LYS A 13 7.40 5.56 12.69
CA LYS A 13 7.86 6.49 13.73
C LYS A 13 7.94 5.81 15.10
N ARG A 14 6.98 4.94 15.41
CA ARG A 14 7.01 4.15 16.65
C ARG A 14 8.20 3.18 16.66
N GLY A 15 8.46 2.49 15.55
CA GLY A 15 9.60 1.59 15.39
C GLY A 15 10.94 2.29 15.57
N GLU A 16 11.10 3.49 15.03
CA GLU A 16 12.29 4.33 15.26
C GLU A 16 12.48 4.67 16.75
N LEU A 17 11.41 5.10 17.42
CA LEU A 17 11.48 5.52 18.83
C LEU A 17 11.72 4.33 19.78
N ASP A 18 11.27 3.13 19.41
CA ASP A 18 11.42 1.90 20.21
C ASP A 18 12.67 1.10 19.85
N ASN A 19 13.41 1.48 18.81
CA ASN A 19 14.49 0.69 18.22
C ASN A 19 14.03 -0.70 17.76
N THR A 20 12.87 -0.77 17.12
CA THR A 20 12.28 -2.00 16.55
C THR A 20 12.35 -1.95 15.01
N PRO A 21 13.49 -2.31 14.40
CA PRO A 21 13.69 -2.17 12.95
C PRO A 21 12.72 -3.01 12.12
N GLU A 22 12.22 -4.13 12.65
CA GLU A 22 11.24 -4.97 11.98
C GLU A 22 9.92 -4.23 11.76
N LEU A 23 9.54 -3.32 12.67
CA LEU A 23 8.34 -2.51 12.53
C LEU A 23 8.50 -1.44 11.43
N CYS A 24 9.68 -0.84 11.34
CA CYS A 24 10.02 0.08 10.25
C CYS A 24 9.98 -0.65 8.91
N ALA A 25 10.59 -1.84 8.83
CA ALA A 25 10.60 -2.65 7.63
C ALA A 25 9.18 -3.08 7.20
N PHE A 26 8.30 -3.41 8.15
CA PHE A 26 6.89 -3.68 7.86
C PHE A 26 6.19 -2.46 7.26
N ALA A 27 6.37 -1.27 7.84
CA ALA A 27 5.78 -0.04 7.33
C ALA A 27 6.25 0.28 5.89
N ASP A 28 7.54 0.10 5.62
CA ASP A 28 8.12 0.29 4.29
C ASP A 28 7.55 -0.72 3.27
N LYS A 29 7.43 -2.00 3.65
CA LYS A 29 6.81 -3.03 2.81
C LYS A 29 5.34 -2.73 2.52
N LEU A 30 4.57 -2.24 3.51
CA LEU A 30 3.16 -1.89 3.34
C LEU A 30 2.97 -0.71 2.36
N GLU A 31 3.79 0.32 2.46
CA GLU A 31 3.78 1.45 1.51
C GLU A 31 4.17 0.98 0.10
N LYS A 32 5.22 0.16 -0.01
CA LYS A 32 5.66 -0.42 -1.28
C LYS A 32 4.57 -1.26 -1.93
N ALA A 33 3.92 -2.15 -1.17
CA ALA A 33 2.81 -2.98 -1.66
C ALA A 33 1.63 -2.12 -2.16
N THR A 34 1.35 -1.02 -1.46
CA THR A 34 0.31 -0.06 -1.87
C THR A 34 0.63 0.61 -3.21
N ILE A 35 1.86 1.09 -3.38
CA ILE A 35 2.30 1.72 -4.63
C ILE A 35 2.29 0.70 -5.78
N GLN A 36 2.87 -0.48 -5.55
CA GLN A 36 2.94 -1.55 -6.54
C GLN A 36 1.54 -1.98 -7.02
N THR A 37 0.55 -2.03 -6.12
CA THR A 37 -0.85 -2.34 -6.50
C THR A 37 -1.37 -1.35 -7.56
N ILE A 38 -1.12 -0.05 -7.36
CA ILE A 38 -1.56 1.02 -8.27
C ILE A 38 -0.78 0.97 -9.59
N GLU A 39 0.54 0.79 -9.53
CA GLU A 39 1.43 0.75 -10.71
C GLU A 39 1.15 -0.46 -11.60
N GLU A 40 0.73 -1.58 -11.02
CA GLU A 40 0.27 -2.76 -11.76
C GLU A 40 -1.15 -2.61 -12.32
N GLY A 41 -1.77 -1.45 -12.14
CA GLY A 41 -3.05 -1.09 -12.72
C GLY A 41 -4.26 -1.34 -11.82
N VAL A 42 -4.09 -1.90 -10.61
CA VAL A 42 -5.22 -2.13 -9.69
C VAL A 42 -5.43 -0.87 -8.83
N MET A 43 -6.57 -0.20 -8.97
CA MET A 43 -6.80 1.06 -8.25
C MET A 43 -8.27 1.33 -7.97
N THR A 44 -8.53 2.18 -6.98
CA THR A 44 -9.88 2.67 -6.65
C THR A 44 -10.38 3.67 -7.70
N GLY A 45 -11.69 3.91 -7.71
CA GLY A 45 -12.37 4.67 -8.76
C GLY A 45 -11.87 6.10 -8.98
N ASP A 46 -11.41 6.77 -7.92
CA ASP A 46 -10.83 8.11 -7.95
C ASP A 46 -9.55 8.15 -8.80
N LEU A 47 -8.60 7.25 -8.53
CA LEU A 47 -7.36 7.14 -9.31
C LEU A 47 -7.62 6.62 -10.73
N TYR A 48 -8.57 5.70 -10.87
CA TYR A 48 -8.94 5.14 -12.18
C TYR A 48 -9.35 6.23 -13.17
N LEU A 49 -10.11 7.25 -12.73
CA LEU A 49 -10.60 8.32 -13.58
C LEU A 49 -9.49 9.23 -14.13
N ILE A 50 -8.40 9.38 -13.39
CA ILE A 50 -7.29 10.29 -13.74
C ILE A 50 -6.05 9.55 -14.29
N SER A 51 -5.99 8.22 -14.14
CA SER A 51 -4.86 7.40 -14.58
C SER A 51 -4.81 7.20 -16.09
N LYS A 52 -3.59 7.21 -16.64
CA LYS A 52 -3.28 6.94 -18.05
C LYS A 52 -2.76 5.52 -18.31
N LEU A 53 -2.71 4.66 -17.29
CA LEU A 53 -2.30 3.27 -17.47
C LEU A 53 -3.26 2.54 -18.41
N GLU A 54 -2.74 1.82 -19.39
CA GLU A 54 -3.54 1.08 -20.38
C GLU A 54 -4.26 -0.12 -19.74
N ASN A 55 -3.58 -0.81 -18.81
CA ASN A 55 -4.06 -2.00 -18.12
C ASN A 55 -4.71 -1.71 -16.75
N LYS A 56 -5.38 -0.55 -16.59
CA LYS A 56 -6.03 -0.21 -15.33
C LYS A 56 -7.30 -1.02 -15.08
N LYS A 57 -7.45 -1.52 -13.86
CA LYS A 57 -8.61 -2.22 -13.31
C LYS A 57 -9.16 -1.41 -12.14
N LYS A 58 -10.43 -1.01 -12.24
CA LYS A 58 -11.16 -0.41 -11.13
C LYS A 58 -11.59 -1.52 -10.16
N VAL A 59 -11.33 -1.32 -8.87
CA VAL A 59 -11.77 -2.18 -7.77
C VAL A 59 -12.45 -1.34 -6.66
N ASP A 60 -13.20 -2.00 -5.79
CA ASP A 60 -13.70 -1.35 -4.57
C ASP A 60 -12.64 -1.31 -3.46
N SER A 61 -13.00 -0.74 -2.30
CA SER A 61 -12.07 -0.58 -1.17
C SER A 61 -11.61 -1.90 -0.58
N GLU A 62 -12.49 -2.91 -0.51
CA GLU A 62 -12.15 -4.19 0.11
C GLU A 62 -11.23 -4.99 -0.80
N GLU A 63 -11.55 -5.06 -2.09
CA GLU A 63 -10.70 -5.68 -3.10
C GLU A 63 -9.33 -4.99 -3.19
N PHE A 64 -9.29 -3.65 -3.13
CA PHE A 64 -8.03 -2.90 -3.13
C PHE A 64 -7.16 -3.29 -1.93
N LEU A 65 -7.74 -3.40 -0.73
CA LEU A 65 -7.02 -3.84 0.47
C LEU A 65 -6.54 -5.29 0.36
N LYS A 66 -7.34 -6.20 -0.21
CA LYS A 66 -6.93 -7.59 -0.46
C LYS A 66 -5.77 -7.68 -1.44
N GLU A 67 -5.78 -6.88 -2.50
CA GLU A 67 -4.72 -6.84 -3.50
C GLU A 67 -3.40 -6.29 -2.94
N ILE A 68 -3.47 -5.29 -2.04
CA ILE A 68 -2.31 -4.82 -1.27
C ILE A 68 -1.79 -5.94 -0.37
N GLY A 69 -2.67 -6.64 0.35
CA GLY A 69 -2.31 -7.75 1.24
C GLY A 69 -1.54 -8.86 0.51
N LYS A 70 -2.00 -9.28 -0.67
CA LYS A 70 -1.30 -10.30 -1.49
C LYS A 70 0.14 -9.89 -1.82
N ARG A 71 0.37 -8.62 -2.18
CA ARG A 71 1.71 -8.11 -2.51
C ARG A 71 2.57 -7.98 -1.27
N LEU A 72 1.99 -7.54 -0.15
CA LEU A 72 2.70 -7.49 1.13
C LEU A 72 3.15 -8.88 1.57
N ASP A 73 2.30 -9.90 1.47
CA ASP A 73 2.63 -11.29 1.83
C ASP A 73 3.72 -11.88 0.92
N ALA A 74 3.77 -11.46 -0.35
CA ALA A 74 4.83 -11.86 -1.28
C ALA A 74 6.19 -11.17 -1.01
N MET A 75 6.23 -10.14 -0.17
CA MET A 75 7.45 -9.45 0.24
C MET A 75 8.05 -9.99 1.55
N VAL A 76 7.51 -11.09 2.09
CA VAL A 76 8.00 -11.72 3.33
C VAL A 76 9.43 -12.22 3.14
#